data_AF-A0A6C0BDP3-F1
#
_entry.id   AF-A0A6C0BDP3-F1
#
_cell.length_a   1.000
_cell.length_b   1.000
_cell.length_c   1.000
_cell.angle_alpha   90.00
_cell.angle_beta   90.00
_cell.angle_gamma   90.00
#
_symmetry.space_group_name_H-M   'P 1'
#
loop_
_entity.id
_entity.type
_entity.pdbx_description
1 polymer ?
#
loop_
_entity_poly.entity_id
_entity_poly.type
_entity_poly.pdbx_seq_one_letter_code
_entity_poly.pdbx_strand_id
1 'polypeptide(L)'
;MVNIFIIVPDIQKTAELLDQQRLGKQRVECKQIIDVLERYDTTKVLDRGWSSHPATRSWVGYTNHLKVYFNIIVREWIRRGFVNNMDLYQIDESLYHVVPCSFDGKSVSYDLSLFNQYSFPFWVSFPPFYMSHQAALCRKNPSYYKFLLRKELDPFLNNGYLWTSNVTMDCYTNWNFSFHEPLACGCPAIYRISTTDVLKWIKSPFINPKTNNKISEKGAIYKDLKEAMEKHKIIIYNSFIYYENNPICSVYEIDKGLSLLESYYQSMGGYPQPFQLVYKLASGL
;
A
#
# COMPACT_ATOMS: atom_id res chain seq x y z
N MET A 1 3.23 -1.12 -9.26
CA MET A 1 1.84 -0.98 -8.76
C MET A 1 1.67 0.50 -8.45
N VAL A 2 0.77 1.18 -9.16
CA VAL A 2 0.44 2.60 -8.96
C VAL A 2 -0.31 2.74 -7.65
N ASN A 3 0.09 3.66 -6.77
CA ASN A 3 -0.62 3.95 -5.53
C ASN A 3 -0.66 5.46 -5.32
N ILE A 4 -1.77 5.99 -4.83
CA ILE A 4 -1.82 7.33 -4.27
C ILE A 4 -1.83 7.24 -2.74
N PHE A 5 -0.89 7.88 -2.05
CA PHE A 5 -0.84 7.87 -0.58
C PHE A 5 -1.49 9.12 -0.02
N ILE A 6 -2.54 8.90 0.79
CA ILE A 6 -3.11 9.91 1.69
C ILE A 6 -3.11 9.27 3.07
N ILE A 7 -2.33 9.84 3.98
CA ILE A 7 -2.09 9.24 5.30
C ILE A 7 -2.63 10.09 6.45
N VAL A 8 -3.06 11.31 6.17
CA VAL A 8 -3.82 12.18 7.06
C VAL A 8 -4.78 13.00 6.18
N PRO A 9 -5.90 13.52 6.71
CA PRO A 9 -6.85 14.34 5.95
C PRO A 9 -6.35 15.77 5.65
N ASP A 10 -5.04 15.89 5.43
CA ASP A 10 -4.35 17.09 4.99
C ASP A 10 -3.32 16.63 3.94
N ILE A 11 -3.46 17.13 2.72
CA ILE A 11 -2.63 16.71 1.59
C ILE A 11 -1.21 17.29 1.68
N GLN A 12 -1.08 18.52 2.19
CA GLN A 12 0.21 19.14 2.44
C GLN A 12 0.95 18.35 3.53
N LYS A 13 0.25 18.03 4.63
CA LYS A 13 0.84 17.22 5.69
C LYS A 13 1.17 15.80 5.25
N THR A 14 0.33 15.21 4.42
CA THR A 14 0.62 13.93 3.76
C THR A 14 1.95 14.01 3.01
N ALA A 15 2.15 15.02 2.17
CA ALA A 15 3.39 15.19 1.41
C ALA A 15 4.61 15.31 2.33
N GLU A 16 4.53 16.11 3.38
CA GLU A 16 5.59 16.27 4.40
C GLU A 16 5.98 14.94 5.07
N LEU A 17 5.00 14.10 5.38
CA LEU A 17 5.21 12.86 6.11
C LEU A 17 5.75 11.72 5.25
N LEU A 18 5.67 11.79 3.91
CA LEU A 18 6.19 10.75 3.03
C LEU A 18 7.72 10.72 3.01
N ASP A 19 8.30 9.52 3.01
CA ASP A 19 9.72 9.32 2.73
C ASP A 19 10.07 9.69 1.28
N GLN A 20 11.33 10.03 1.02
CA GLN A 20 11.79 10.50 -0.29
C GLN A 20 11.41 9.56 -1.44
N GLN A 21 11.53 8.24 -1.26
CA GLN A 21 11.21 7.29 -2.33
C GLN A 21 9.71 7.29 -2.65
N ARG A 22 8.86 7.39 -1.64
CA ARG A 22 7.39 7.39 -1.80
C ARG A 22 6.92 8.73 -2.37
N LEU A 23 7.43 9.85 -1.85
CA LEU A 23 7.16 11.19 -2.38
C LEU A 23 7.55 11.30 -3.87
N GLY A 24 8.73 10.81 -4.23
CA GLY A 24 9.20 10.80 -5.61
C GLY A 24 8.29 9.96 -6.54
N LYS A 25 7.83 8.80 -6.07
CA LYS A 25 6.90 7.95 -6.81
C LYS A 25 5.52 8.58 -6.99
N GLN A 26 5.02 9.30 -5.99
CA GLN A 26 3.72 9.99 -6.08
C GLN A 26 3.64 10.90 -7.31
N ARG A 27 4.71 11.65 -7.63
CA ARG A 27 4.73 12.50 -8.84
C ARG A 27 4.45 11.72 -10.12
N VAL A 28 5.15 10.60 -10.31
CA VAL A 28 5.02 9.76 -11.52
C VAL A 28 3.67 9.05 -11.56
N GLU A 29 3.27 8.45 -10.44
CA GLU A 29 2.03 7.66 -10.34
C GLU A 29 0.79 8.55 -10.46
N CYS A 30 0.80 9.77 -9.88
CA CYS A 30 -0.25 10.77 -10.07
C CYS A 30 -0.39 11.18 -11.53
N LYS A 31 0.72 11.54 -12.20
CA LYS A 31 0.68 11.95 -13.60
C LYS A 31 0.04 10.86 -14.47
N GLN A 32 0.41 9.60 -14.25
CA GLN A 32 -0.16 8.46 -14.97
C GLN A 32 -1.68 8.35 -14.77
N ILE A 33 -2.18 8.56 -13.55
CA ILE A 33 -3.63 8.56 -13.28
C ILE A 33 -4.30 9.78 -13.92
N ILE A 34 -3.74 10.98 -13.79
CA ILE A 34 -4.30 12.21 -14.39
C ILE A 34 -4.43 12.06 -15.90
N ASP A 35 -3.40 11.56 -16.59
CA ASP A 35 -3.42 11.33 -18.04
C ASP A 35 -4.59 10.38 -18.44
N VAL A 36 -4.87 9.36 -17.62
CA VAL A 36 -6.02 8.44 -17.83
C VAL A 36 -7.35 9.14 -17.57
N LEU A 37 -7.44 9.92 -16.49
CA LEU A 37 -8.67 10.60 -16.09
C LEU A 37 -9.04 11.73 -17.05
N GLU A 38 -8.10 12.54 -17.53
CA GLU A 38 -8.37 13.60 -18.51
C GLU A 38 -8.90 13.04 -19.84
N ARG A 39 -8.34 11.90 -20.28
CA ARG A 39 -8.90 11.17 -21.43
C ARG A 39 -10.33 10.72 -21.11
N TYR A 40 -10.54 10.09 -19.97
CA TYR A 40 -11.86 9.60 -19.56
C TYR A 40 -12.89 10.74 -19.45
N ASP A 41 -12.51 11.90 -18.93
CA ASP A 41 -13.41 13.05 -18.76
C ASP A 41 -13.96 13.53 -20.10
N THR A 42 -13.18 13.38 -21.18
CA THR A 42 -13.58 13.72 -22.54
C THR A 42 -14.33 12.58 -23.24
N THR A 43 -13.80 11.36 -23.20
CA THR A 43 -14.30 10.24 -24.02
C THR A 43 -15.38 9.41 -23.32
N LYS A 44 -15.45 9.47 -22.00
CA LYS A 44 -16.21 8.57 -21.12
C LYS A 44 -15.86 7.08 -21.31
N VAL A 45 -14.68 6.78 -21.86
CA VAL A 45 -14.19 5.42 -22.10
C VAL A 45 -12.95 5.14 -21.25
N LEU A 46 -13.00 4.05 -20.48
CA LEU A 46 -11.86 3.49 -19.77
C LEU A 46 -11.17 2.43 -20.65
N ASP A 47 -10.12 2.82 -21.37
CA ASP A 47 -9.29 1.90 -22.19
C ASP A 47 -8.46 0.94 -21.34
N ARG A 48 -7.92 -0.15 -21.91
CA ARG A 48 -7.09 -1.13 -21.18
C ARG A 48 -5.82 -0.50 -20.56
N GLY A 49 -5.41 -0.94 -19.37
CA GLY A 49 -4.19 -0.48 -18.70
C GLY A 49 -4.44 -0.08 -17.24
N TRP A 50 -3.95 1.09 -16.82
CA TRP A 50 -4.12 1.61 -15.45
C TRP A 50 -5.56 2.02 -15.10
N SER A 51 -6.45 2.12 -16.07
CA SER A 51 -7.87 2.45 -15.88
C SER A 51 -8.62 1.47 -14.97
N SER A 52 -8.22 0.20 -14.93
CA SER A 52 -8.82 -0.84 -14.09
C SER A 52 -8.26 -0.84 -12.68
N HIS A 53 -7.18 -0.09 -12.42
CA HIS A 53 -6.54 -0.06 -11.11
C HIS A 53 -7.46 0.61 -10.08
N PRO A 54 -7.64 0.03 -8.87
CA PRO A 54 -8.50 0.59 -7.85
C PRO A 54 -8.17 2.04 -7.47
N ALA A 55 -6.88 2.39 -7.41
CA ALA A 55 -6.43 3.76 -7.20
C ALA A 55 -6.96 4.72 -8.28
N THR A 56 -6.84 4.37 -9.57
CA THR A 56 -7.36 5.18 -10.68
C THR A 56 -8.88 5.36 -10.56
N ARG A 57 -9.60 4.26 -10.33
CA ARG A 57 -11.07 4.27 -10.18
C ARG A 57 -11.53 5.12 -9.00
N SER A 58 -10.73 5.19 -7.93
CA SER A 58 -11.02 5.99 -6.73
C SER A 58 -11.08 7.50 -7.00
N TRP A 59 -10.41 7.96 -8.07
CA TRP A 59 -10.31 9.37 -8.45
C TRP A 59 -11.20 9.77 -9.64
N VAL A 60 -12.00 8.85 -10.19
CA VAL A 60 -12.97 9.17 -11.24
C VAL A 60 -13.96 10.23 -10.73
N GLY A 61 -14.15 11.30 -11.50
CA GLY A 61 -14.96 12.47 -11.10
C GLY A 61 -14.20 13.50 -10.26
N TYR A 62 -12.95 13.24 -9.90
CA TYR A 62 -12.13 14.08 -9.03
C TYR A 62 -10.76 14.42 -9.67
N THR A 63 -10.72 14.51 -11.00
CA THR A 63 -9.50 14.81 -11.77
C THR A 63 -8.84 16.11 -11.32
N ASN A 64 -9.64 17.16 -11.11
CA ASN A 64 -9.15 18.47 -10.65
C ASN A 64 -8.51 18.37 -9.25
N HIS A 65 -9.10 17.61 -8.32
CA HIS A 65 -8.52 17.36 -7.00
C HIS A 65 -7.21 16.60 -7.05
N LEU A 66 -7.09 15.62 -7.95
CA LEU A 66 -5.83 14.89 -8.13
C LEU A 66 -4.72 15.78 -8.70
N LYS A 67 -5.06 16.75 -9.56
CA LYS A 67 -4.10 17.77 -10.02
C LYS A 67 -3.60 18.63 -8.86
N VAL A 68 -4.48 19.00 -7.92
CA VAL A 68 -4.06 19.72 -6.71
C VAL A 68 -3.13 18.87 -5.85
N TYR A 69 -3.49 17.60 -5.62
CA TYR A 69 -2.62 16.66 -4.92
C TYR A 69 -1.24 16.58 -5.57
N PHE A 70 -1.19 16.42 -6.90
CA PHE A 70 0.07 16.37 -7.65
C PHE A 70 0.90 17.64 -7.45
N ASN A 71 0.29 18.82 -7.57
CA ASN A 71 0.99 20.09 -7.40
C ASN A 71 1.59 20.23 -5.99
N ILE A 72 0.86 19.80 -4.95
CA ILE A 72 1.35 19.79 -3.56
C ILE A 72 2.57 18.86 -3.42
N ILE A 73 2.50 17.64 -3.97
CA ILE A 73 3.61 16.69 -3.95
C ILE A 73 4.85 17.23 -4.67
N VAL A 74 4.68 17.85 -5.85
CA VAL A 74 5.78 18.44 -6.62
C VAL A 74 6.41 19.61 -5.86
N ARG A 75 5.60 20.48 -5.26
CA ARG A 75 6.09 21.59 -4.44
C ARG A 75 6.89 21.10 -3.24
N GLU A 76 6.41 20.08 -2.54
CA GLU A 76 7.13 19.47 -1.43
C GLU A 76 8.46 18.83 -1.89
N TRP A 77 8.48 18.18 -3.06
CA TRP A 77 9.69 17.62 -3.66
C TRP A 77 10.74 18.70 -3.94
N ILE A 78 10.33 19.82 -4.54
CA ILE A 78 11.21 20.97 -4.82
C ILE A 78 11.67 21.61 -3.51
N ARG A 79 10.78 21.79 -2.54
CA ARG A 79 11.09 22.37 -1.21
C ARG A 79 12.18 21.59 -0.48
N ARG A 80 12.24 20.26 -0.68
CA ARG A 80 13.32 19.40 -0.14
C ARG A 80 14.65 19.49 -0.89
N GLY A 81 14.74 20.34 -1.91
CA GLY A 81 15.96 20.55 -2.70
C GLY A 81 16.15 19.56 -3.85
N PHE A 82 15.13 18.78 -4.22
CA PHE A 82 15.23 17.85 -5.32
C PHE A 82 14.88 18.50 -6.67
N VAL A 83 15.59 18.09 -7.73
CA VAL A 83 15.32 18.53 -9.11
C VAL A 83 13.96 18.02 -9.57
N ASN A 84 13.18 18.90 -10.21
CA ASN A 84 11.89 18.57 -10.80
C ASN A 84 11.85 18.99 -12.28
N ASN A 85 11.41 18.05 -13.12
CA ASN A 85 11.27 18.24 -14.58
C ASN A 85 9.80 18.03 -15.02
N MET A 86 8.85 18.18 -14.10
CA MET A 86 7.42 17.98 -14.36
C MET A 86 6.67 19.29 -14.15
N ASP A 87 5.91 19.71 -15.15
CA ASP A 87 5.10 20.93 -15.05
C ASP A 87 3.98 20.77 -14.03
N LEU A 88 3.65 21.86 -13.35
CA LEU A 88 2.47 21.93 -12.50
C LEU A 88 1.21 22.00 -13.38
N TYR A 89 0.14 21.35 -12.93
CA TYR A 89 -1.15 21.46 -13.60
C TYR A 89 -1.82 22.79 -13.28
N GLN A 90 -2.54 23.33 -14.26
CA GLN A 90 -3.52 24.38 -14.02
C GLN A 90 -4.69 23.79 -13.24
N ILE A 91 -5.07 24.46 -12.15
CA ILE A 91 -6.18 24.07 -11.30
C ILE A 91 -7.36 24.96 -11.64
N ASP A 92 -8.50 24.34 -11.92
CA ASP A 92 -9.74 25.09 -12.04
C ASP A 92 -10.23 25.43 -10.62
N GLU A 93 -10.01 26.67 -10.18
CA GLU A 93 -10.39 27.12 -8.84
C GLU A 93 -11.92 27.14 -8.64
N SER A 94 -12.70 27.18 -9.72
CA SER A 94 -14.17 27.08 -9.64
C SER A 94 -14.65 25.67 -9.33
N LEU A 95 -13.80 24.66 -9.58
CA LEU A 95 -14.06 23.25 -9.32
C LEU A 95 -13.22 22.70 -8.16
N TYR A 96 -12.77 23.59 -7.25
CA TYR A 96 -11.93 23.24 -6.10
C TYR A 96 -12.33 24.00 -4.83
N HIS A 97 -12.51 23.29 -3.73
CA HIS A 97 -12.76 23.86 -2.41
C HIS A 97 -11.95 23.15 -1.33
N VAL A 98 -11.14 23.90 -0.57
CA VAL A 98 -10.48 23.38 0.63
C VAL A 98 -11.31 23.75 1.82
N VAL A 99 -11.70 22.74 2.59
CA VAL A 99 -12.24 22.99 3.92
C VAL A 99 -11.08 23.12 4.89
N PRO A 100 -10.92 24.27 5.57
CA PRO A 100 -9.91 24.42 6.61
C PRO A 100 -10.08 23.33 7.67
N CYS A 101 -9.00 22.65 8.02
CA CYS A 101 -8.97 21.69 9.11
C CYS A 101 -7.77 21.95 10.02
N SER A 102 -7.88 21.53 11.28
CA SER A 102 -6.77 21.51 12.23
C SER A 102 -6.54 20.09 12.73
N PHE A 103 -5.27 19.74 12.99
CA PHE A 103 -4.86 18.46 13.55
C PHE A 103 -3.98 18.71 14.76
N ASP A 104 -4.43 18.30 15.94
CA ASP A 104 -3.72 18.50 17.21
C ASP A 104 -2.69 17.38 17.53
N GLY A 105 -2.46 16.48 16.56
CA GLY A 105 -1.64 15.28 16.74
C GLY A 105 -2.44 14.02 17.14
N LYS A 106 -3.73 14.17 17.50
CA LYS A 106 -4.62 13.08 17.93
C LYS A 106 -5.98 13.11 17.24
N SER A 107 -6.56 14.30 17.05
CA SER A 107 -7.89 14.55 16.53
C SER A 107 -7.86 15.62 15.44
N VAL A 108 -8.80 15.51 14.49
CA VAL A 108 -8.96 16.45 13.37
C VAL A 108 -10.24 17.22 13.60
N SER A 109 -10.21 18.55 13.45
CA SER A 109 -11.41 19.39 13.50
C SER A 109 -11.60 20.16 12.19
N TYR A 110 -12.85 20.28 11.75
CA TYR A 110 -13.29 21.02 10.56
C TYR A 110 -14.77 21.38 10.69
N ASP A 111 -15.19 22.45 9.99
CA ASP A 111 -16.60 22.80 9.87
C ASP A 111 -17.24 22.06 8.70
N LEU A 112 -18.15 21.12 9.02
CA LEU A 112 -18.86 20.31 8.03
C LEU A 112 -19.70 21.15 7.06
N SER A 113 -20.17 22.34 7.47
CA SER A 113 -21.00 23.20 6.63
C SER A 113 -20.23 23.84 5.48
N LEU A 114 -18.89 23.86 5.56
CA LEU A 114 -18.03 24.39 4.51
C LEU A 114 -17.82 23.38 3.37
N PHE A 115 -18.13 22.10 3.55
CA PHE A 115 -17.99 21.13 2.48
C PHE A 115 -18.99 21.40 1.35
N ASN A 116 -18.51 21.33 0.11
CA ASN A 116 -19.35 21.42 -1.08
C ASN A 116 -18.91 20.38 -2.12
N GLN A 117 -19.56 20.36 -3.29
CA GLN A 117 -19.25 19.40 -4.36
C GLN A 117 -17.82 19.51 -4.93
N TYR A 118 -17.12 20.60 -4.60
CA TYR A 118 -15.74 20.86 -4.98
C TYR A 118 -14.75 20.61 -3.84
N SER A 119 -15.22 20.18 -2.67
CA SER A 119 -14.36 19.66 -1.61
C SER A 119 -13.61 18.41 -2.08
N PHE A 120 -12.44 18.13 -1.48
CA PHE A 120 -11.77 16.85 -1.70
C PHE A 120 -12.74 15.69 -1.47
N PRO A 121 -12.56 14.56 -2.19
CA PRO A 121 -13.43 13.41 -2.04
C PRO A 121 -13.60 13.02 -0.57
N PHE A 122 -14.82 12.71 -0.15
CA PHE A 122 -15.16 12.41 1.25
C PHE A 122 -14.24 11.34 1.88
N TRP A 123 -13.73 10.42 1.07
CA TRP A 123 -12.86 9.36 1.50
C TRP A 123 -11.44 9.80 1.87
N VAL A 124 -11.00 11.00 1.48
CA VAL A 124 -9.74 11.61 1.94
C VAL A 124 -9.76 11.78 3.46
N SER A 125 -10.93 12.08 4.02
CA SER A 125 -11.17 12.20 5.46
C SER A 125 -11.68 10.92 6.13
N PHE A 126 -11.80 9.80 5.41
CA PHE A 126 -12.30 8.55 5.98
C PHE A 126 -11.20 7.80 6.74
N PRO A 127 -11.31 7.61 8.07
CA PRO A 127 -10.23 7.03 8.87
C PRO A 127 -9.71 5.67 8.42
N PRO A 128 -10.57 4.71 8.08
CA PRO A 128 -10.09 3.43 7.56
C PRO A 128 -9.30 3.54 6.26
N PHE A 129 -9.61 4.52 5.40
CA PHE A 129 -8.85 4.76 4.17
C PHE A 129 -7.42 5.17 4.52
N TYR A 130 -7.22 6.30 5.21
CA TYR A 130 -5.87 6.78 5.48
C TYR A 130 -5.10 5.87 6.46
N MET A 131 -5.77 5.16 7.38
CA MET A 131 -5.12 4.17 8.25
C MET A 131 -4.61 2.95 7.46
N SER A 132 -5.36 2.46 6.46
CA SER A 132 -4.84 1.38 5.60
C SER A 132 -3.59 1.81 4.81
N HIS A 133 -3.51 3.09 4.42
CA HIS A 133 -2.36 3.66 3.74
C HIS A 133 -1.17 3.87 4.69
N GLN A 134 -1.43 4.36 5.91
CA GLN A 134 -0.43 4.42 6.98
C GLN A 134 0.17 3.03 7.24
N ALA A 135 -0.67 2.00 7.40
CA ALA A 135 -0.23 0.63 7.60
C ALA A 135 0.59 0.11 6.40
N ALA A 136 0.20 0.45 5.17
CA ALA A 136 0.98 0.11 3.98
C ALA A 136 2.35 0.79 3.95
N LEU A 137 2.46 2.04 4.41
CA LEU A 137 3.74 2.73 4.56
C LEU A 137 4.61 2.10 5.64
N CYS A 138 4.05 1.79 6.82
CA CYS A 138 4.76 1.06 7.88
C CYS A 138 5.32 -0.27 7.37
N ARG A 139 4.54 -1.04 6.61
CA ARG A 139 5.01 -2.28 5.97
C ARG A 139 6.10 -2.06 4.91
N LYS A 140 6.13 -0.88 4.29
CA LYS A 140 7.07 -0.53 3.22
C LYS A 140 8.41 0.00 3.74
N ASN A 141 8.40 0.72 4.86
CA ASN A 141 9.60 1.23 5.53
C ASN A 141 9.32 1.37 7.04
N PRO A 142 9.37 0.26 7.80
CA PRO A 142 9.00 0.26 9.22
C PRO A 142 9.76 1.28 10.06
N SER A 143 11.07 1.41 9.82
CA SER A 143 11.93 2.28 10.62
C SER A 143 11.62 3.76 10.40
N TYR A 144 11.36 4.19 9.15
CA TYR A 144 10.99 5.58 8.86
C TYR A 144 9.59 5.92 9.41
N TYR A 145 8.62 5.02 9.22
CA TYR A 145 7.21 5.27 9.57
C TYR A 145 6.85 4.85 11.00
N LYS A 146 7.83 4.59 11.88
CA LYS A 146 7.56 4.19 13.28
C LYS A 146 6.66 5.17 14.04
N PHE A 147 6.68 6.45 13.69
CA PHE A 147 5.84 7.48 14.30
C PHE A 147 4.34 7.31 14.00
N LEU A 148 3.97 6.52 13.00
CA LEU A 148 2.58 6.17 12.69
C LEU A 148 2.07 4.97 13.50
N LEU A 149 2.97 4.17 14.08
CA LEU A 149 2.63 2.94 14.80
C LEU A 149 1.92 3.28 16.11
N ARG A 150 0.69 2.78 16.22
CA ARG A 150 -0.20 2.92 17.37
C ARG A 150 -1.22 1.77 17.37
N LYS A 151 -1.83 1.50 18.52
CA LYS A 151 -2.75 0.37 18.71
C LYS A 151 -3.92 0.37 17.72
N GLU A 152 -4.41 1.55 17.35
CA GLU A 152 -5.51 1.70 16.38
C GLU A 152 -5.13 1.24 14.96
N LEU A 153 -3.83 1.17 14.65
CA LEU A 153 -3.32 0.73 13.35
C LEU A 153 -3.18 -0.79 13.27
N ASP A 154 -3.16 -1.51 14.39
CA ASP A 154 -2.92 -2.97 14.45
C ASP A 154 -3.84 -3.77 13.52
N PRO A 155 -5.16 -3.49 13.45
CA PRO A 155 -6.03 -4.21 12.51
C PRO A 155 -5.65 -3.99 11.04
N PHE A 156 -5.16 -2.80 10.67
CA PHE A 156 -4.75 -2.48 9.30
C PHE A 156 -3.37 -3.01 8.95
N LEU A 157 -2.48 -3.17 9.94
CA LEU A 157 -1.13 -3.73 9.72
C LEU A 157 -1.19 -5.15 9.15
N ASN A 158 -2.22 -5.91 9.49
CA ASN A 158 -2.46 -7.28 9.03
C ASN A 158 -3.22 -7.39 7.70
N ASN A 159 -3.64 -6.26 7.11
CA ASN A 159 -4.43 -6.23 5.88
C ASN A 159 -3.78 -5.33 4.82
N GLY A 160 -4.20 -5.39 3.56
CA GLY A 160 -3.69 -4.53 2.46
C GLY A 160 -4.35 -3.14 2.42
N TYR A 161 -4.34 -2.50 1.26
CA TYR A 161 -4.89 -1.17 1.06
C TYR A 161 -6.41 -1.21 0.98
N LEU A 162 -7.05 -0.21 1.56
CA LEU A 162 -8.44 0.11 1.26
C LEU A 162 -8.48 1.07 0.05
N TRP A 163 -9.06 0.62 -1.07
CA TRP A 163 -9.34 1.50 -2.20
C TRP A 163 -10.83 1.79 -2.29
N THR A 164 -11.19 3.03 -2.57
CA THR A 164 -12.58 3.49 -2.47
C THR A 164 -13.46 2.90 -3.56
N SER A 165 -12.86 2.57 -4.71
CA SER A 165 -13.52 1.82 -5.78
C SER A 165 -13.95 0.40 -5.41
N ASN A 166 -13.52 -0.12 -4.27
CA ASN A 166 -13.77 -1.48 -3.81
C ASN A 166 -14.68 -1.53 -2.57
N VAL A 167 -15.23 -0.39 -2.13
CA VAL A 167 -16.06 -0.29 -0.93
C VAL A 167 -17.41 0.33 -1.30
N THR A 168 -18.49 -0.20 -0.75
CA THR A 168 -19.85 0.34 -0.94
C THR A 168 -20.10 1.52 0.01
N MET A 169 -21.12 2.33 -0.26
CA MET A 169 -21.52 3.41 0.65
C MET A 169 -21.85 2.90 2.06
N ASP A 170 -22.46 1.71 2.15
CA ASP A 170 -22.76 1.06 3.44
C ASP A 170 -21.50 0.73 4.25
N CYS A 171 -20.39 0.43 3.58
CA CYS A 171 -19.12 0.22 4.27
C CYS A 171 -18.57 1.53 4.88
N TYR A 172 -18.87 2.68 4.30
CA TYR A 172 -18.46 3.97 4.87
C TYR A 172 -19.28 4.35 6.10
N THR A 173 -20.58 4.04 6.09
CA THR A 173 -21.49 4.37 7.20
C THR A 173 -21.40 3.38 8.35
N ASN A 174 -21.20 2.09 8.06
CA ASN A 174 -21.23 1.00 9.04
C ASN A 174 -19.89 0.26 9.17
N TRP A 175 -18.77 0.95 8.91
CA TRP A 175 -17.45 0.33 8.84
C TRP A 175 -17.17 -0.59 10.05
N ASN A 176 -16.86 -1.85 9.76
CA ASN A 176 -16.32 -2.80 10.71
C ASN A 176 -15.22 -3.65 10.04
N PHE A 177 -14.34 -4.25 10.83
CA PHE A 177 -13.21 -5.01 10.27
C PHE A 177 -13.59 -6.37 9.66
N SER A 178 -14.85 -6.81 9.76
CA SER A 178 -15.32 -8.03 9.09
C SER A 178 -15.35 -7.90 7.56
N PHE A 179 -15.27 -6.69 7.01
CA PHE A 179 -15.17 -6.43 5.57
C PHE A 179 -13.72 -6.59 5.07
N HIS A 180 -13.20 -7.82 5.06
CA HIS A 180 -11.80 -8.12 4.70
C HIS A 180 -11.49 -8.02 3.20
N GLU A 181 -12.47 -8.25 2.31
CA GLU A 181 -12.25 -8.28 0.85
C GLU A 181 -11.67 -6.96 0.28
N PRO A 182 -12.18 -5.76 0.65
CA PRO A 182 -11.65 -4.48 0.16
C PRO A 182 -10.20 -4.23 0.54
N LEU A 183 -9.70 -4.87 1.60
CA LEU A 183 -8.33 -4.72 2.07
C LEU A 183 -7.35 -5.71 1.40
N ALA A 184 -7.77 -6.59 0.50
CA ALA A 184 -6.86 -7.59 -0.10
C ALA A 184 -5.86 -6.98 -1.12
N CYS A 185 -6.09 -5.75 -1.57
CA CYS A 185 -5.32 -5.13 -2.65
C CYS A 185 -4.00 -4.57 -2.10
N GLY A 186 -2.85 -5.10 -2.53
CA GLY A 186 -1.54 -4.43 -2.40
C GLY A 186 -0.73 -4.67 -1.12
N CYS A 187 -0.93 -5.79 -0.43
CA CYS A 187 -0.02 -6.23 0.64
C CYS A 187 1.46 -6.27 0.12
N PRO A 188 2.45 -5.65 0.80
CA PRO A 188 3.86 -5.75 0.39
C PRO A 188 4.34 -7.19 0.40
N ALA A 189 5.30 -7.57 -0.47
CA ALA A 189 5.64 -8.97 -0.75
C ALA A 189 5.85 -9.86 0.50
N ILE A 190 6.56 -9.35 1.53
CA ILE A 190 6.81 -10.06 2.80
C ILE A 190 5.52 -10.41 3.57
N TYR A 191 4.45 -9.65 3.36
CA TYR A 191 3.14 -9.87 3.98
C TYR A 191 2.12 -10.45 2.99
N ARG A 192 2.46 -10.50 1.70
CA ARG A 192 1.60 -11.01 0.63
C ARG A 192 1.69 -12.52 0.49
N ILE A 193 2.86 -13.09 0.77
CA ILE A 193 3.15 -14.51 0.71
C ILE A 193 3.80 -14.88 2.03
N SER A 194 3.13 -15.71 2.83
CA SER A 194 3.67 -16.16 4.12
C SER A 194 4.93 -17.01 3.91
N THR A 195 5.78 -17.13 4.93
CA THR A 195 6.93 -18.07 4.92
C THR A 195 6.51 -19.47 4.50
N THR A 196 5.37 -19.94 5.03
CA THR A 196 4.74 -21.23 4.69
C THR A 196 4.38 -21.30 3.20
N ASP A 197 3.76 -20.27 2.65
CA ASP A 197 3.38 -20.24 1.23
C ASP A 197 4.60 -20.13 0.32
N VAL A 198 5.63 -19.40 0.71
CA VAL A 198 6.92 -19.35 -0.01
C VAL A 198 7.51 -20.76 -0.10
N LEU A 199 7.57 -21.49 1.02
CA LEU A 199 8.09 -22.86 1.03
C LEU A 199 7.27 -23.80 0.15
N LYS A 200 5.94 -23.75 0.23
CA LYS A 200 5.06 -24.52 -0.66
C LYS A 200 5.31 -24.18 -2.12
N TRP A 201 5.49 -22.90 -2.43
CA TRP A 201 5.71 -22.44 -3.80
C TRP A 201 7.08 -22.84 -4.35
N ILE A 202 8.12 -22.92 -3.52
CA ILE A 202 9.45 -23.39 -3.92
C ILE A 202 9.43 -24.82 -4.50
N LYS A 203 8.43 -25.67 -4.16
CA LYS A 203 8.23 -26.99 -4.80
C LYS A 203 8.03 -26.87 -6.31
N SER A 204 7.35 -25.81 -6.75
CA SER A 204 6.94 -25.59 -8.14
C SER A 204 7.07 -24.11 -8.51
N PRO A 205 8.29 -23.56 -8.57
CA PRO A 205 8.50 -22.11 -8.64
C PRO A 205 8.05 -21.50 -9.97
N PHE A 206 7.82 -22.33 -10.98
CA PHE A 206 7.33 -21.93 -12.31
C PHE A 206 5.82 -22.14 -12.49
N ILE A 207 5.08 -22.35 -11.40
CA ILE A 207 3.61 -22.47 -11.41
C ILE A 207 3.03 -21.36 -10.53
N ASN A 208 2.00 -20.65 -11.02
CA ASN A 208 1.27 -19.67 -10.23
C ASN A 208 0.45 -20.39 -9.15
N PRO A 209 0.65 -20.11 -7.84
CA PRO A 209 -0.03 -20.82 -6.77
C PRO A 209 -1.53 -20.52 -6.70
N LYS A 210 -2.00 -19.43 -7.32
CA LYS A 210 -3.43 -19.05 -7.33
C LYS A 210 -4.19 -19.64 -8.51
N THR A 211 -3.57 -19.67 -9.69
CA THR A 211 -4.27 -20.04 -10.94
C THR A 211 -3.78 -21.35 -11.53
N ASN A 212 -2.74 -21.96 -10.95
CA ASN A 212 -2.08 -23.17 -11.43
C ASN A 212 -1.47 -23.08 -12.85
N ASN A 213 -1.34 -21.86 -13.40
CA ASN A 213 -0.78 -21.63 -14.73
C ASN A 213 0.75 -21.59 -14.68
N LYS A 214 1.41 -22.01 -15.77
CA LYS A 214 2.86 -21.83 -15.93
C LYS A 214 3.22 -20.35 -15.96
N ILE A 215 4.32 -20.00 -15.31
CA ILE A 215 4.88 -18.64 -15.28
C ILE A 215 6.33 -18.63 -15.73
N SER A 216 6.81 -17.48 -16.21
CA SER A 216 8.22 -17.29 -16.60
C SER A 216 9.04 -16.66 -15.49
N GLU A 217 10.34 -16.96 -15.46
CA GLU A 217 11.31 -16.36 -14.53
C GLU A 217 11.37 -14.82 -14.64
N LYS A 218 11.08 -14.27 -15.82
CA LYS A 218 11.08 -12.82 -16.08
C LYS A 218 9.76 -12.15 -15.67
N GLY A 219 8.72 -12.94 -15.42
CA GLY A 219 7.38 -12.48 -15.10
C GLY A 219 7.26 -11.87 -13.70
N ALA A 220 6.30 -10.97 -13.53
CA ALA A 220 6.06 -10.28 -12.25
C ALA A 220 5.78 -11.26 -11.10
N ILE A 221 5.08 -12.36 -11.39
CA ILE A 221 4.72 -13.36 -10.38
C ILE A 221 5.95 -14.10 -9.84
N TYR A 222 6.92 -14.45 -10.70
CA TYR A 222 8.16 -15.08 -10.24
C TYR A 222 9.04 -14.09 -9.46
N LYS A 223 9.04 -12.81 -9.86
CA LYS A 223 9.71 -11.73 -9.11
C LYS A 223 9.10 -11.55 -7.72
N ASP A 224 7.77 -11.68 -7.57
CA ASP A 224 7.10 -11.65 -6.27
C ASP A 224 7.62 -12.78 -5.34
N LEU A 225 7.83 -14.00 -5.87
CA LEU A 225 8.42 -15.10 -5.10
C LEU A 225 9.86 -14.76 -4.64
N LYS A 226 10.70 -14.25 -5.54
CA LYS A 226 12.08 -13.87 -5.20
C LYS A 226 12.14 -12.75 -4.16
N GLU A 227 11.32 -11.72 -4.31
CA GLU A 227 11.21 -10.62 -3.34
C GLU A 227 10.72 -11.13 -1.97
N ALA A 228 9.78 -12.08 -1.95
CA ALA A 228 9.31 -12.70 -0.71
C ALA A 228 10.41 -13.55 -0.04
N MET A 229 11.15 -14.35 -0.81
CA MET A 229 12.29 -15.12 -0.30
C MET A 229 13.34 -14.22 0.34
N GLU A 230 13.75 -13.16 -0.36
CA GLU A 230 14.73 -12.19 0.16
C GLU A 230 14.26 -11.55 1.46
N LYS A 231 13.01 -11.08 1.51
CA LYS A 231 12.47 -10.41 2.69
C LYS A 231 12.25 -11.33 3.89
N HIS A 232 11.90 -12.59 3.65
CA HIS A 232 11.82 -13.62 4.69
C HIS A 232 13.18 -14.22 5.03
N LYS A 233 14.28 -13.74 4.41
CA LYS A 233 15.64 -14.28 4.56
C LYS A 233 15.71 -15.78 4.29
N ILE A 234 14.97 -16.22 3.27
CA ILE A 234 14.97 -17.60 2.77
C ILE A 234 15.96 -17.69 1.61
N ILE A 235 16.96 -18.56 1.75
CA ILE A 235 17.93 -18.84 0.70
C ILE A 235 17.93 -20.33 0.35
N ILE A 236 18.20 -20.63 -0.93
CA ILE A 236 18.37 -22.00 -1.41
C ILE A 236 19.82 -22.14 -1.83
N TYR A 237 20.55 -23.06 -1.21
CA TYR A 237 21.95 -23.34 -1.49
C TYR A 237 22.20 -24.84 -1.41
N ASN A 238 22.85 -25.42 -2.43
CA ASN A 238 23.14 -26.85 -2.53
C ASN A 238 21.91 -27.75 -2.26
N SER A 239 20.75 -27.40 -2.81
CA SER A 239 19.47 -28.11 -2.60
C SER A 239 18.97 -28.12 -1.14
N PHE A 240 19.51 -27.28 -0.28
CA PHE A 240 19.01 -27.00 1.06
C PHE A 240 18.37 -25.63 1.14
N ILE A 241 17.30 -25.54 1.94
CA ILE A 241 16.61 -24.32 2.28
C ILE A 241 17.10 -23.86 3.64
N TYR A 242 17.44 -22.58 3.74
CA TYR A 242 17.82 -21.92 4.97
C TYR A 242 16.84 -20.80 5.27
N TYR A 243 16.52 -20.62 6.55
CA TYR A 243 15.72 -19.52 7.09
C TYR A 243 16.55 -18.77 8.13
N GLU A 244 16.74 -17.46 7.95
CA GLU A 244 17.62 -16.64 8.81
C GLU A 244 19.02 -17.27 9.01
N ASN A 245 19.60 -17.82 7.93
CA ASN A 245 20.88 -18.54 7.91
C ASN A 245 20.90 -19.91 8.61
N ASN A 246 19.77 -20.38 9.16
CA ASN A 246 19.67 -21.71 9.75
C ASN A 246 19.11 -22.71 8.72
N PRO A 247 19.77 -23.86 8.49
CA PRO A 247 19.23 -24.88 7.59
C PRO A 247 17.95 -25.47 8.18
N ILE A 248 16.88 -25.52 7.38
CA ILE A 248 15.59 -26.08 7.81
C ILE A 248 15.31 -27.44 7.17
N CYS A 249 15.50 -27.59 5.86
CA CYS A 249 15.25 -28.85 5.15
C CYS A 249 15.90 -28.86 3.76
N SER A 250 15.94 -30.03 3.11
CA SER A 250 16.22 -30.09 1.68
C SER A 250 15.02 -29.61 0.86
N VAL A 251 15.23 -29.14 -0.38
CA VAL A 251 14.15 -28.77 -1.30
C VAL A 251 13.21 -29.94 -1.64
N TYR A 252 13.63 -31.17 -1.37
CA TYR A 252 12.85 -32.39 -1.56
C TYR A 252 12.01 -32.77 -0.32
N GLU A 253 12.29 -32.18 0.85
CA GLU A 253 11.62 -32.46 2.13
C GLU A 253 10.92 -31.20 2.68
N ILE A 254 10.33 -30.39 1.81
CA ILE A 254 9.72 -29.11 2.20
C ILE A 254 8.66 -29.27 3.30
N ASP A 255 7.91 -30.38 3.32
CA ASP A 255 6.90 -30.62 4.36
C ASP A 255 7.54 -30.77 5.76
N LYS A 256 8.75 -31.34 5.84
CA LYS A 256 9.54 -31.40 7.07
C LYS A 256 10.02 -30.01 7.49
N GLY A 257 10.45 -29.20 6.53
CA GLY A 257 10.82 -27.79 6.78
C GLY A 257 9.67 -26.95 7.28
N LEU A 258 8.46 -27.17 6.73
CA LEU A 258 7.24 -26.54 7.22
C LEU A 258 7.03 -26.88 8.69
N SER A 259 6.97 -28.16 9.06
CA SER A 259 6.79 -28.60 10.45
C SER A 259 7.83 -28.02 11.42
N LEU A 260 9.10 -27.94 11.00
CA LEU A 260 10.18 -27.34 11.79
C LEU A 260 9.95 -25.85 12.03
N LEU A 261 9.53 -25.10 11.01
CA LEU A 261 9.18 -23.69 11.16
C LEU A 261 7.94 -23.49 12.02
N GLU A 262 6.90 -24.31 11.88
CA GLU A 262 5.71 -24.19 12.73
C GLU A 262 6.10 -24.36 14.20
N SER A 263 6.97 -25.34 14.48
CA SER A 263 7.48 -25.62 15.83
C SER A 263 8.35 -24.46 16.37
N TYR A 264 9.21 -23.90 15.53
CA TYR A 264 10.03 -22.72 15.86
C TYR A 264 9.15 -21.51 16.18
N TYR A 265 8.10 -21.26 15.41
CA TYR A 265 7.20 -20.16 15.69
C TYR A 265 6.35 -20.41 16.93
N GLN A 266 5.86 -21.62 17.15
CA GLN A 266 5.14 -21.98 18.38
C GLN A 266 5.99 -21.74 19.63
N SER A 267 7.28 -22.08 19.61
CA SER A 267 8.19 -21.81 20.74
C SER A 267 8.41 -20.31 20.99
N MET A 268 8.23 -19.49 19.95
CA MET A 268 8.30 -18.03 19.99
C MET A 268 6.93 -17.36 20.32
N GLY A 269 5.91 -18.14 20.72
CA GLY A 269 4.57 -17.62 21.03
C GLY A 269 3.61 -17.57 19.84
N GLY A 270 3.91 -18.29 18.77
CA GLY A 270 3.11 -18.39 17.54
C GLY A 270 3.76 -17.71 16.34
N TYR A 271 3.09 -17.80 15.19
CA TYR A 271 3.54 -17.12 13.97
C TYR A 271 3.57 -15.60 14.16
N PRO A 272 4.66 -14.91 13.76
CA PRO A 272 4.70 -13.47 13.79
C PRO A 272 3.61 -12.94 12.87
N GLN A 273 2.62 -12.31 13.48
CA GLN A 273 1.60 -11.61 12.71
C GLN A 273 2.28 -10.45 11.94
N PRO A 274 1.76 -10.05 10.77
CA PRO A 274 2.31 -8.92 10.02
C PRO A 274 2.56 -7.70 10.91
N PHE A 275 1.64 -7.40 11.84
CA PHE A 275 1.83 -6.33 12.82
C PHE A 275 3.06 -6.55 13.71
N GLN A 276 3.23 -7.73 14.31
CA GLN A 276 4.37 -8.03 15.21
C GLN A 276 5.70 -7.86 14.47
N LEU A 277 5.76 -8.30 13.21
CA LEU A 277 6.96 -8.15 12.39
C LEU A 277 7.24 -6.68 12.06
N VAL A 278 6.22 -5.88 11.73
CA VAL A 278 6.38 -4.42 11.51
C VAL A 278 6.92 -3.75 12.77
N TYR A 279 6.37 -4.04 13.95
CA TYR A 279 6.85 -3.48 15.22
C TYR A 279 8.29 -3.88 15.51
N LYS A 280 8.62 -5.17 15.32
CA LYS A 280 9.98 -5.70 15.49
C LYS A 280 10.97 -4.94 14.61
N LEU A 281 10.70 -4.84 13.30
CA LEU A 281 11.53 -4.10 12.34
C LEU A 281 11.63 -2.60 12.64
N ALA A 282 10.57 -1.98 13.15
CA ALA A 282 10.60 -0.57 13.54
C ALA A 282 11.40 -0.33 14.82
N SER A 283 11.40 -1.29 15.74
CA SER A 283 12.12 -1.25 17.02
C SER A 283 13.59 -1.66 16.95
N GLY A 284 13.98 -2.37 15.88
CA GLY A 284 15.33 -2.93 15.76
C GLY A 284 15.62 -4.14 16.67
N LEU A 285 14.58 -4.64 17.36
CA LEU A 285 14.58 -5.92 18.10
C LEU A 285 14.45 -7.11 17.14
#